data_AF-A0A553CMD5-F1
#
_entry.id   AF-A0A553CMD5-F1
#
_cell.length_a   1.000
_cell.length_b   1.000
_cell.length_c   1.000
_cell.angle_alpha   90.00
_cell.angle_beta   90.00
_cell.angle_gamma   90.00
#
_symmetry.space_group_name_H-M   'P 1'
#
loop_
_entity.id
_entity.type
_entity.pdbx_description
1 polymer ?
#
loop_
_entity_poly.entity_id
_entity_poly.type
_entity_poly.pdbx_seq_one_letter_code
_entity_poly.pdbx_strand_id
1 'polypeptide(L)'
;MIEKITQQHIIDTIYTIAGILFCSFALKGFLIPNQFFDGGVTGISLLIHEIYHWNIGLVILLANIPFIILGAFLVNKTFAIRTLLAIIGLALCLHFIEFPQITSDKLLVSIFGGVFLGLGLGLVMRAGCALDGIEVLALYTGKRISFTISEIILGINTIIFLIAAIKLGLPVALYSILTYYSASRTIDFVIEGLEQYTGVTIISGHSEKIKEELVLGLGRGITVYKGERGFMKDSYEISQPVDIVFTVVTRMELIRLKNLVHKIDPKAFVFTSIIKETAGGILKRKVRH
;
A
#
# COMPACT_ATOMS: atom_id res chain seq x y z
N MET A 1 -30.15 -2.66 5.11
CA MET A 1 -29.08 -1.83 5.72
C MET A 1 -28.31 -2.63 6.76
N ILE A 2 -29.00 -3.24 7.73
CA ILE A 2 -28.40 -4.12 8.76
C ILE A 2 -27.61 -5.28 8.13
N GLU A 3 -28.15 -5.95 7.12
CA GLU A 3 -27.51 -7.09 6.44
C GLU A 3 -26.17 -6.74 5.78
N LYS A 4 -26.04 -5.53 5.21
CA LYS A 4 -24.78 -5.02 4.64
C LYS A 4 -23.75 -4.69 5.72
N ILE A 5 -24.19 -4.18 6.87
CA ILE A 5 -23.32 -3.88 8.01
C ILE A 5 -22.77 -5.20 8.59
N THR A 6 -23.61 -6.23 8.73
CA THR A 6 -23.19 -7.55 9.19
C THR A 6 -22.19 -8.22 8.24
N GLN A 7 -22.43 -8.13 6.92
CA GLN A 7 -21.48 -8.65 5.92
C GLN A 7 -20.11 -7.95 5.98
N GLN A 8 -20.10 -6.63 6.18
CA GLN A 8 -18.85 -5.88 6.31
C GLN A 8 -18.06 -6.29 7.56
N HIS A 9 -18.72 -6.47 8.70
CA HIS A 9 -18.06 -6.94 9.93
C HIS A 9 -17.46 -8.34 9.78
N ILE A 10 -18.11 -9.23 9.04
CA ILE A 10 -17.59 -10.57 8.74
C ILE A 10 -16.31 -10.47 7.89
N ILE A 11 -16.36 -9.67 6.81
CA ILE A 11 -15.20 -9.49 5.92
C ILE A 11 -14.02 -8.90 6.69
N ASP A 12 -14.26 -7.87 7.50
CA ASP A 12 -13.19 -7.27 8.27
C ASP A 12 -12.60 -8.25 9.31
N THR A 13 -13.44 -9.10 9.91
CA THR A 13 -12.99 -10.13 10.85
C THR A 13 -12.12 -11.17 10.13
N ILE A 14 -12.53 -11.60 8.93
CA ILE A 14 -11.72 -12.50 8.10
C ILE A 14 -10.37 -11.87 7.75
N TYR A 15 -10.35 -10.61 7.34
CA TYR A 15 -9.11 -9.88 7.07
C TYR A 15 -8.23 -9.75 8.32
N THR A 16 -8.83 -9.50 9.48
CA THR A 16 -8.09 -9.41 10.75
C THR A 16 -7.44 -10.75 11.09
N ILE A 17 -8.19 -11.85 11.03
CA ILE A 17 -7.67 -13.20 11.34
C ILE A 17 -6.59 -13.61 10.34
N ALA A 18 -6.85 -13.46 9.03
CA ALA A 18 -5.86 -13.76 8.00
C ALA A 18 -4.60 -12.90 8.17
N GLY A 19 -4.78 -11.62 8.49
CA GLY A 19 -3.69 -10.69 8.74
C GLY A 19 -2.80 -11.12 9.91
N ILE A 20 -3.42 -11.50 11.04
CA ILE A 20 -2.74 -12.04 12.21
C ILE A 20 -1.94 -13.30 11.86
N LEU A 21 -2.52 -14.23 11.11
CA LEU A 21 -1.85 -15.46 10.70
C LEU A 21 -0.62 -15.16 9.84
N PHE A 22 -0.75 -14.29 8.84
CA PHE A 22 0.38 -13.87 7.99
C PHE A 22 1.48 -13.16 8.79
N CYS A 23 1.14 -12.23 9.68
CA CYS A 23 2.12 -11.59 10.54
C CYS A 23 2.82 -12.60 11.46
N SER A 24 2.07 -13.50 12.09
CA SER A 24 2.64 -14.52 12.97
C SER A 24 3.58 -15.48 12.23
N PHE A 25 3.22 -15.86 11.00
CA PHE A 25 4.04 -16.68 10.11
C PHE A 25 5.31 -15.94 9.67
N ALA A 26 5.20 -14.66 9.31
CA ALA A 26 6.36 -13.83 8.95
C ALA A 26 7.33 -13.68 10.13
N LEU A 27 6.80 -13.35 11.32
CA LEU A 27 7.60 -13.16 12.52
C LEU A 27 8.31 -14.45 12.94
N LYS A 28 7.58 -15.56 13.12
CA LYS A 28 8.19 -16.82 13.58
C LYS A 28 8.92 -17.61 12.51
N GLY A 29 8.44 -17.59 11.27
CA GLY A 29 9.02 -18.38 10.18
C GLY A 29 10.26 -17.75 9.54
N PHE A 30 10.39 -16.42 9.61
CA PHE A 30 11.46 -15.67 8.96
C PHE A 30 12.23 -14.75 9.91
N LEU A 31 11.57 -13.80 10.57
CA LEU A 31 12.27 -12.70 11.24
C LEU A 31 12.97 -13.13 12.54
N ILE A 32 12.22 -13.73 13.48
CA ILE A 32 12.71 -14.14 14.80
C ILE A 32 13.91 -15.11 14.70
N PRO A 33 13.84 -16.23 13.93
CA PRO A 33 14.95 -17.19 13.87
C PRO A 33 16.23 -16.61 13.26
N ASN A 34 16.11 -15.52 12.50
CA ASN A 34 17.24 -14.89 11.79
C ASN A 34 17.66 -13.56 12.44
N GLN A 35 17.13 -13.22 13.62
CA GLN A 35 17.41 -11.98 14.34
C GLN A 35 17.15 -10.72 13.50
N PHE A 36 16.17 -10.78 12.61
CA PHE A 36 15.72 -9.62 11.84
C PHE A 36 14.60 -8.93 12.58
N PHE A 37 14.61 -7.60 12.50
CA PHE A 37 13.66 -6.80 13.23
C PHE A 37 12.55 -6.35 12.30
N ASP A 38 11.33 -6.47 12.80
CA ASP A 38 10.24 -5.62 12.33
C ASP A 38 10.53 -4.18 12.77
N GLY A 39 9.86 -3.22 12.14
CA GLY A 39 9.83 -1.87 12.62
C GLY A 39 8.87 -1.70 13.80
N GLY A 40 8.75 -0.47 14.28
CA GLY A 40 7.68 -0.13 15.20
C GLY A 40 7.85 -0.59 16.63
N VAL A 41 6.71 -0.69 17.31
CA VAL A 41 6.57 -1.25 18.65
C VAL A 41 6.88 -2.74 18.64
N THR A 42 6.57 -3.44 17.55
CA THR A 42 6.88 -4.87 17.37
C THR A 42 8.39 -5.09 17.28
N GLY A 43 9.11 -4.22 16.55
CA GLY A 43 10.58 -4.20 16.50
C GLY A 43 11.24 -3.98 17.86
N ILE A 44 10.75 -3.01 18.62
CA ILE A 44 11.22 -2.77 19.99
C ILE A 44 10.94 -4.00 20.87
N SER A 45 9.78 -4.62 20.69
CA SER A 45 9.40 -5.83 21.44
C SER A 45 10.30 -7.02 21.11
N LEU A 46 10.69 -7.18 19.85
CA LEU A 46 11.67 -8.17 19.39
C LEU A 46 13.05 -7.93 20.03
N LEU A 47 13.50 -6.68 20.10
CA LEU A 47 14.77 -6.33 20.75
C LEU A 47 14.75 -6.66 22.24
N ILE A 48 13.66 -6.35 22.94
CA ILE A 48 13.49 -6.69 24.36
C ILE A 48 13.46 -8.21 24.55
N HIS A 49 12.76 -8.93 23.68
CA HIS A 49 12.75 -10.39 23.69
C HIS A 49 14.15 -10.98 23.52
N GLU A 50 14.95 -10.47 22.57
CA GLU A 50 16.30 -10.98 22.32
C GLU A 50 17.26 -10.72 23.50
N ILE A 51 17.12 -9.57 24.17
CA ILE A 51 18.00 -9.17 25.28
C ILE A 51 17.60 -9.84 26.61
N TYR A 52 16.29 -9.95 26.89
CA TYR A 52 15.78 -10.38 28.19
C TYR A 52 15.08 -11.75 28.17
N HIS A 53 14.92 -12.37 27.00
CA HIS A 53 14.23 -13.66 26.77
C HIS A 53 12.79 -13.71 27.31
N TRP A 54 12.13 -12.57 27.45
CA TRP A 54 10.74 -12.47 27.87
C TRP A 54 9.78 -12.94 26.79
N ASN A 55 8.59 -13.45 27.16
CA ASN A 55 7.62 -13.88 26.15
C ASN A 55 7.25 -12.73 25.21
N ILE A 56 7.56 -12.90 23.92
CA ILE A 56 7.39 -11.85 22.91
C ILE A 56 5.94 -11.36 22.79
N GLY A 57 4.95 -12.26 22.90
CA GLY A 57 3.53 -11.89 22.84
C GLY A 57 3.12 -10.95 23.96
N LEU A 58 3.64 -11.18 25.18
CA LEU A 58 3.41 -10.28 26.32
C LEU A 58 4.09 -8.93 26.13
N VAL A 59 5.33 -8.91 25.63
CA VAL A 59 6.05 -7.65 25.38
C VAL A 59 5.33 -6.82 24.32
N ILE A 60 4.91 -7.43 23.22
CA ILE A 60 4.13 -6.77 22.16
C ILE A 60 2.85 -6.18 22.73
N LEU A 61 2.10 -6.96 23.54
CA LEU A 61 0.86 -6.47 24.12
C LEU A 61 1.11 -5.25 25.02
N LEU A 62 2.05 -5.35 25.95
CA LEU A 62 2.36 -4.28 26.90
C LEU A 62 2.91 -3.02 26.21
N ALA A 63 3.83 -3.19 25.26
CA ALA A 63 4.45 -2.08 24.54
C ALA A 63 3.44 -1.33 23.66
N ASN A 64 2.37 -2.00 23.20
CA ASN A 64 1.33 -1.37 22.40
C ASN A 64 0.24 -0.66 23.22
N ILE A 65 0.09 -0.93 24.54
CA ILE A 65 -0.95 -0.30 25.38
C ILE A 65 -0.99 1.24 25.23
N PRO A 66 0.14 1.97 25.32
CA PRO A 66 0.12 3.43 25.19
C PRO A 66 -0.44 3.89 23.82
N PHE A 67 -0.14 3.17 22.75
CA PHE A 67 -0.59 3.49 21.40
C PHE A 67 -2.04 3.11 21.15
N ILE A 68 -2.54 2.03 21.78
CA ILE A 68 -3.96 1.67 21.77
C ILE A 68 -4.78 2.77 22.45
N ILE A 69 -4.32 3.23 23.61
CA ILE A 69 -4.94 4.35 24.34
C ILE A 69 -4.93 5.60 23.45
N LEU A 70 -3.79 5.93 22.85
CA LEU A 70 -3.67 7.05 21.93
C LEU A 70 -4.62 6.91 20.72
N GLY A 71 -4.74 5.72 20.14
CA GLY A 71 -5.64 5.43 19.03
C GLY A 71 -7.12 5.60 19.39
N ALA A 72 -7.50 5.34 20.64
CA ALA A 72 -8.85 5.58 21.13
C ALA A 72 -9.21 7.09 21.10
N PHE A 73 -8.23 7.94 21.39
CA PHE A 73 -8.40 9.41 21.37
C PHE A 73 -8.23 10.01 19.98
N LEU A 74 -7.31 9.50 19.16
CA LEU A 74 -6.99 10.07 17.84
C LEU A 74 -7.89 9.56 16.71
N VAL A 75 -8.36 8.31 16.77
CA VAL A 75 -9.14 7.67 15.70
C VAL A 75 -10.59 7.49 16.14
N ASN A 76 -10.85 6.52 17.03
CA ASN A 76 -12.12 6.32 17.75
C ASN A 76 -12.00 5.09 18.68
N LYS A 77 -12.96 4.92 19.60
CA LYS A 77 -13.00 3.78 20.52
C LYS A 77 -13.12 2.42 19.83
N THR A 78 -13.87 2.34 18.72
CA THR A 78 -14.05 1.08 17.98
C THR A 78 -12.74 0.59 17.38
N PHE A 79 -11.95 1.48 16.78
CA PHE A 79 -10.61 1.20 16.28
C PHE A 79 -9.72 0.67 17.40
N ALA A 80 -9.68 1.33 18.55
CA ALA A 80 -8.84 0.91 19.68
C ALA A 80 -9.19 -0.48 20.20
N ILE A 81 -10.49 -0.80 20.34
CA ILE A 81 -10.94 -2.14 20.76
C ILE A 81 -10.54 -3.20 19.74
N ARG A 82 -10.72 -2.93 18.43
CA ARG A 82 -10.36 -3.87 17.36
C ARG A 82 -8.85 -4.09 17.30
N THR A 83 -8.05 -3.02 17.41
CA THR A 83 -6.59 -3.07 17.50
C THR A 83 -6.13 -3.87 18.72
N LEU A 84 -6.74 -3.66 19.90
CA LEU A 84 -6.44 -4.45 21.08
C LEU A 84 -6.73 -5.94 20.87
N LEU A 85 -7.89 -6.28 20.30
CA LEU A 85 -8.25 -7.67 19.99
C LEU A 85 -7.30 -8.29 18.96
N ALA A 86 -6.88 -7.53 17.95
CA ALA A 86 -5.94 -7.99 16.94
C ALA A 86 -4.55 -8.26 17.53
N ILE A 87 -4.06 -7.39 18.40
CA ILE A 87 -2.78 -7.55 19.10
C ILE A 87 -2.81 -8.72 20.08
N ILE A 88 -3.91 -8.91 20.81
CA ILE A 88 -4.12 -10.11 21.64
C ILE A 88 -4.10 -11.37 20.76
N GLY A 89 -4.82 -11.35 19.63
CA GLY A 89 -4.82 -12.46 18.68
C GLY A 89 -3.43 -12.78 18.12
N LEU A 90 -2.64 -11.76 17.80
CA LEU A 90 -1.25 -11.90 17.39
C LEU A 90 -0.39 -12.51 18.50
N ALA A 91 -0.50 -12.01 19.74
CA ALA A 91 0.22 -12.54 20.88
C ALA A 91 -0.13 -14.01 21.14
N LEU A 92 -1.41 -14.38 21.03
CA LEU A 92 -1.87 -15.77 21.15
C LEU A 92 -1.32 -16.65 20.03
N CYS A 93 -1.33 -16.19 18.78
CA CYS A 93 -0.74 -16.94 17.66
C CYS A 93 0.77 -17.12 17.85
N LEU A 94 1.48 -16.07 18.27
CA LEU A 94 2.90 -16.13 18.61
C LEU A 94 3.19 -17.00 19.84
N HIS A 95 2.22 -17.29 20.70
CA HIS A 95 2.42 -18.20 21.82
C HIS A 95 2.11 -19.65 21.45
N PHE A 96 0.96 -19.89 20.83
CA PHE A 96 0.41 -21.24 20.63
C PHE A 96 0.73 -21.87 19.27
N ILE A 97 0.98 -21.08 18.23
CA ILE A 97 1.23 -21.62 16.89
C ILE A 97 2.73 -21.68 16.67
N GLU A 98 3.24 -22.88 16.42
CA GLU A 98 4.62 -23.09 16.03
C GLU A 98 4.75 -23.06 14.51
N PHE A 99 5.72 -22.31 14.01
CA PHE A 99 6.08 -22.28 12.60
C PHE A 99 7.54 -22.72 12.48
N PRO A 100 7.87 -23.62 11.54
CA PRO A 100 9.26 -23.97 11.27
C PRO A 100 10.00 -22.76 10.67
N GLN A 101 11.29 -22.66 10.94
CA GLN A 101 12.15 -21.73 10.20
C GLN A 101 12.14 -22.11 8.72
N ILE A 102 11.68 -21.19 7.87
CA ILE A 102 11.52 -21.47 6.43
C ILE A 102 12.86 -21.42 5.70
N THR A 103 13.70 -20.44 6.04
CA THR A 103 15.03 -20.27 5.45
C THR A 103 15.92 -19.45 6.39
N SER A 104 17.23 -19.61 6.20
CA SER A 104 18.27 -18.82 6.87
C SER A 104 19.00 -17.87 5.92
N ASP A 105 18.64 -17.88 4.62
CA ASP A 105 19.20 -16.95 3.66
C ASP A 105 18.70 -15.53 3.93
N LYS A 106 19.62 -14.65 4.32
CA LYS A 106 19.31 -13.27 4.74
C LYS A 106 18.52 -12.49 3.70
N LEU A 107 18.78 -12.69 2.41
CA LEU A 107 18.09 -11.98 1.35
C LEU A 107 16.66 -12.52 1.20
N LEU A 108 16.48 -13.84 1.17
CA LEU A 108 15.15 -14.46 1.14
C LEU A 108 14.32 -14.11 2.38
N VAL A 109 14.93 -14.14 3.57
CA VAL A 109 14.30 -13.72 4.84
C VAL A 109 13.82 -12.28 4.73
N SER A 110 14.66 -11.36 4.28
CA SER A 110 14.27 -9.96 4.19
C SER A 110 13.12 -9.73 3.22
N ILE A 111 13.18 -10.29 2.02
CA ILE A 111 12.15 -10.07 1.00
C ILE A 111 10.85 -10.77 1.38
N PHE A 112 10.88 -12.09 1.62
CA PHE A 112 9.66 -12.87 1.86
C PHE A 112 9.09 -12.65 3.25
N GLY A 113 9.94 -12.50 4.26
CA GLY A 113 9.51 -12.09 5.60
C GLY A 113 8.81 -10.73 5.54
N GLY A 114 9.37 -9.78 4.79
CA GLY A 114 8.74 -8.49 4.53
C GLY A 114 7.41 -8.61 3.78
N VAL A 115 7.33 -9.40 2.71
CA VAL A 115 6.09 -9.62 1.95
C VAL A 115 4.98 -10.21 2.83
N PHE A 116 5.24 -11.30 3.55
CA PHE A 116 4.22 -11.91 4.40
C PHE A 116 3.81 -11.00 5.55
N LEU A 117 4.75 -10.28 6.14
CA LEU A 117 4.46 -9.28 7.16
C LEU A 117 3.58 -8.16 6.59
N GLY A 118 3.94 -7.61 5.44
CA GLY A 118 3.18 -6.53 4.80
C GLY A 118 1.80 -6.97 4.29
N LEU A 119 1.65 -8.23 3.85
CA LEU A 119 0.34 -8.82 3.60
C LEU A 119 -0.51 -8.83 4.87
N GLY A 120 0.10 -9.26 5.98
CA GLY A 120 -0.57 -9.32 7.27
C GLY A 120 -1.03 -7.96 7.77
N LEU A 121 -0.10 -7.01 7.85
CA LEU A 121 -0.35 -5.62 8.27
C LEU A 121 -1.38 -4.95 7.35
N GLY A 122 -1.23 -5.06 6.04
CA GLY A 122 -2.15 -4.48 5.07
C GLY A 122 -3.59 -5.00 5.20
N LEU A 123 -3.78 -6.30 5.48
CA LEU A 123 -5.11 -6.88 5.70
C LEU A 123 -5.76 -6.37 6.99
N VAL A 124 -4.99 -6.27 8.08
CA VAL A 124 -5.49 -5.71 9.35
C VAL A 124 -5.84 -4.22 9.18
N MET A 125 -5.02 -3.46 8.46
CA MET A 125 -5.30 -2.06 8.16
C MET A 125 -6.57 -1.89 7.31
N ARG A 126 -6.80 -2.78 6.33
CA ARG A 126 -8.06 -2.80 5.57
C ARG A 126 -9.28 -3.13 6.41
N ALA A 127 -9.11 -3.96 7.44
CA ALA A 127 -10.15 -4.21 8.43
C ALA A 127 -10.37 -2.99 9.35
N GLY A 128 -9.58 -1.93 9.27
CA GLY A 128 -9.74 -0.72 10.09
C GLY A 128 -9.23 -0.90 11.52
N CYS A 129 -8.13 -1.63 11.70
CA CYS A 129 -7.37 -1.75 12.93
C CYS A 129 -5.86 -1.74 12.63
N ALA A 130 -5.02 -1.74 13.66
CA ALA A 130 -3.56 -1.76 13.54
C ALA A 130 -2.98 -2.96 14.30
N LEU A 131 -1.78 -3.42 13.93
CA LEU A 131 -1.00 -4.36 14.73
C LEU A 131 0.20 -3.68 15.42
N ASP A 132 0.59 -2.51 14.94
CA ASP A 132 1.70 -1.76 15.52
C ASP A 132 1.28 -0.34 15.92
N GLY A 133 1.72 0.09 17.10
CA GLY A 133 1.46 1.42 17.62
C GLY A 133 2.00 2.57 16.76
N ILE A 134 3.08 2.35 16.00
CA ILE A 134 3.60 3.38 15.07
C ILE A 134 2.62 3.62 13.91
N GLU A 135 1.83 2.61 13.52
CA GLU A 135 0.80 2.77 12.48
C GLU A 135 -0.29 3.75 12.92
N VAL A 136 -0.65 3.73 14.21
CA VAL A 136 -1.62 4.68 14.81
C VAL A 136 -1.14 6.12 14.68
N LEU A 137 0.16 6.35 14.93
CA LEU A 137 0.79 7.67 14.77
C LEU A 137 0.84 8.10 13.30
N ALA A 138 1.19 7.19 12.39
CA ALA A 138 1.29 7.48 10.97
C ALA A 138 -0.08 7.78 10.35
N LEU A 139 -1.13 7.04 10.73
CA LEU A 139 -2.52 7.29 10.35
C LEU A 139 -3.00 8.69 10.74
N TYR A 140 -2.55 9.21 11.88
CA TYR A 140 -2.86 10.56 12.32
C TYR A 140 -2.04 11.62 11.56
N THR A 141 -0.75 11.36 11.34
CA THR A 141 0.21 12.31 10.75
C THR A 141 0.02 12.47 9.23
N GLY A 142 -0.38 11.40 8.54
CA GLY A 142 -0.65 11.40 7.09
C GLY A 142 -1.74 12.39 6.65
N LYS A 143 -2.56 12.92 7.57
CA LYS A 143 -3.57 13.94 7.24
C LYS A 143 -2.98 15.33 6.91
N ARG A 144 -1.68 15.55 7.10
CA ARG A 144 -1.04 16.88 6.94
C ARG A 144 0.18 16.91 6.02
N ILE A 145 0.59 15.78 5.43
CA ILE A 145 1.84 15.66 4.66
C ILE A 145 1.61 14.81 3.41
N SER A 146 2.30 15.11 2.31
CA SER A 146 2.17 14.43 1.00
C SER A 146 2.82 13.03 0.92
N PHE A 147 3.27 12.46 2.04
CA PHE A 147 3.84 11.11 2.09
C PHE A 147 2.75 10.08 2.40
N THR A 148 2.89 8.89 1.83
CA THR A 148 2.03 7.75 2.19
C THR A 148 2.28 7.33 3.65
N ILE A 149 1.29 6.67 4.26
CA ILE A 149 1.40 6.17 5.64
C ILE A 149 2.61 5.24 5.77
N SER A 150 2.79 4.33 4.81
CA SER A 150 3.87 3.34 4.79
C SER A 150 5.26 3.97 4.61
N GLU A 151 5.37 5.10 3.90
CA GLU A 151 6.61 5.87 3.78
C GLU A 151 7.00 6.56 5.10
N ILE A 152 6.03 7.13 5.82
CA ILE A 152 6.27 7.74 7.13
C ILE A 152 6.78 6.68 8.11
N ILE A 153 6.13 5.51 8.14
CA ILE A 153 6.52 4.42 9.04
C ILE A 153 7.92 3.90 8.68
N LEU A 154 8.24 3.72 7.40
CA LEU A 154 9.57 3.31 6.95
C LEU A 154 10.67 4.30 7.40
N GLY A 155 10.40 5.61 7.31
CA GLY A 155 11.34 6.64 7.77
C GLY A 155 11.64 6.53 9.28
N ILE A 156 10.59 6.38 10.10
CA ILE A 156 10.72 6.20 11.55
C ILE A 156 11.52 4.93 11.86
N ASN A 157 11.22 3.82 11.19
CA ASN A 157 11.88 2.53 11.42
C ASN A 157 13.32 2.52 10.97
N THR A 158 13.66 3.22 9.88
CA THR A 158 15.04 3.35 9.42
C THR A 158 15.92 3.98 10.50
N ILE A 159 15.41 5.00 11.20
CA ILE A 159 16.13 5.63 12.33
C ILE A 159 16.30 4.62 13.47
N ILE A 160 15.24 3.89 13.84
CA ILE A 160 15.29 2.87 14.89
C ILE A 160 16.32 1.78 14.56
N PHE A 161 16.35 1.30 13.30
CA PHE A 161 17.29 0.27 12.86
C PHE A 161 18.74 0.75 12.84
N LEU A 162 18.99 2.01 12.46
CA LEU A 162 20.33 2.59 12.52
C LEU A 162 20.84 2.72 13.96
N ILE A 163 19.95 3.04 14.91
CA ILE A 163 20.29 3.03 16.35
C ILE A 163 20.57 1.59 16.81
N ALA A 164 19.75 0.62 16.39
CA ALA A 164 19.94 -0.80 16.71
C ALA A 164 21.24 -1.37 16.10
N ALA A 165 21.70 -0.84 14.96
CA ALA A 165 22.94 -1.22 14.28
C ALA A 165 24.18 -1.09 15.17
N ILE A 166 24.17 -0.15 16.13
CA ILE A 166 25.26 0.06 17.09
C ILE A 166 25.48 -1.19 17.96
N LYS A 167 24.41 -1.90 18.32
CA LYS A 167 24.49 -3.12 19.13
C LYS A 167 24.51 -4.41 18.31
N LEU A 168 23.76 -4.47 17.22
CA LEU A 168 23.48 -5.71 16.47
C LEU A 168 24.30 -5.84 15.18
N GLY A 169 25.03 -4.78 14.82
CA GLY A 169 25.81 -4.70 13.60
C GLY A 169 25.03 -4.11 12.43
N LEU A 170 25.77 -3.43 11.56
CA LEU A 170 25.24 -2.78 10.37
C LEU A 170 24.51 -3.74 9.40
N PRO A 171 24.98 -4.98 9.14
CA PRO A 171 24.29 -5.87 8.20
C PRO A 171 22.86 -6.20 8.63
N VAL A 172 22.64 -6.49 9.92
CA VAL A 172 21.31 -6.82 10.45
C VAL A 172 20.35 -5.63 10.31
N ALA A 173 20.83 -4.42 10.56
CA ALA A 173 20.06 -3.21 10.36
C ALA A 173 19.71 -2.97 8.88
N LEU A 174 20.66 -3.13 7.95
CA LEU A 174 20.41 -2.99 6.51
C LEU A 174 19.39 -4.01 5.99
N TYR A 175 19.48 -5.26 6.43
CA TYR A 175 18.49 -6.27 6.08
C TYR A 175 17.13 -6.00 6.73
N SER A 176 17.07 -5.45 7.95
CA SER A 176 15.80 -5.05 8.59
C SER A 176 15.14 -3.88 7.85
N ILE A 177 15.93 -2.91 7.37
CA ILE A 177 15.46 -1.84 6.47
C ILE A 177 14.89 -2.45 5.18
N LEU A 178 15.59 -3.38 4.55
CA LEU A 178 15.12 -4.07 3.34
C LEU A 178 13.82 -4.85 3.59
N THR A 179 13.74 -5.53 4.74
CA THR A 179 12.55 -6.26 5.19
C THR A 179 11.36 -5.33 5.30
N TYR A 180 11.54 -4.21 6.01
CA TYR A 180 10.47 -3.25 6.19
C TYR A 180 10.11 -2.50 4.91
N TYR A 181 11.06 -2.25 4.01
CA TYR A 181 10.79 -1.73 2.68
C TYR A 181 9.89 -2.66 1.87
N SER A 182 10.18 -3.97 1.89
CA SER A 182 9.34 -4.97 1.22
C SER A 182 7.95 -5.08 1.86
N ALA A 183 7.87 -4.97 3.19
CA ALA A 183 6.59 -4.91 3.90
C ALA A 183 5.78 -3.68 3.51
N SER A 184 6.39 -2.49 3.55
CA SER A 184 5.79 -1.21 3.15
C SER A 184 5.18 -1.26 1.75
N ARG A 185 5.93 -1.77 0.76
CA ARG A 185 5.41 -1.95 -0.62
C ARG A 185 4.24 -2.92 -0.70
N THR A 186 4.26 -3.95 0.14
CA THR A 186 3.18 -4.94 0.17
C THR A 186 1.95 -4.40 0.88
N ILE A 187 2.11 -3.58 1.93
CA ILE A 187 1.04 -2.86 2.61
C ILE A 187 0.32 -1.93 1.62
N ASP A 188 1.08 -1.10 0.89
CA ASP A 188 0.52 -0.20 -0.12
C ASP A 188 -0.29 -0.99 -1.16
N PHE A 189 0.27 -2.09 -1.65
CA PHE A 189 -0.39 -2.98 -2.60
C PHE A 189 -1.69 -3.56 -2.05
N VAL A 190 -1.73 -3.98 -0.79
CA VAL A 190 -2.92 -4.57 -0.18
C VAL A 190 -4.00 -3.50 0.04
N ILE A 191 -3.63 -2.35 0.61
CA ILE A 191 -4.55 -1.27 1.00
C ILE A 191 -5.09 -0.51 -0.20
N GLU A 192 -4.19 0.01 -1.04
CA GLU A 192 -4.54 0.89 -2.17
C GLU A 192 -4.89 0.08 -3.42
N GLY A 193 -4.41 -1.17 -3.51
CA GLY A 193 -4.59 -2.02 -4.67
C GLY A 193 -3.64 -1.69 -5.83
N LEU A 194 -3.71 -2.50 -6.89
CA LEU A 194 -2.91 -2.35 -8.10
C LEU A 194 -3.38 -1.22 -9.04
N GLU A 195 -4.43 -0.46 -8.69
CA GLU A 195 -5.01 0.53 -9.61
C GLU A 195 -4.17 1.81 -9.65
N GLN A 196 -2.98 1.70 -10.26
CA GLN A 196 -2.26 2.85 -10.78
C GLN A 196 -3.06 3.41 -11.97
N TYR A 197 -3.79 4.49 -11.69
CA TYR A 197 -4.43 5.27 -12.72
C TYR A 197 -3.36 5.96 -13.57
N THR A 198 -3.44 5.74 -14.86
CA THR A 198 -2.57 6.35 -15.85
C THR A 198 -3.40 7.38 -16.62
N GLY A 199 -2.95 8.63 -16.58
CA GLY A 199 -3.44 9.66 -17.48
C GLY A 199 -2.92 9.38 -18.88
N VAL A 200 -3.81 9.31 -19.85
CA VAL A 200 -3.46 9.08 -21.25
C VAL A 200 -3.90 10.28 -22.04
N THR A 201 -2.92 10.90 -22.70
CA THR A 201 -3.14 12.01 -23.61
C THR A 201 -2.92 11.51 -25.03
N ILE A 202 -3.90 11.77 -25.90
CA ILE A 202 -3.95 11.31 -27.28
C ILE A 202 -4.10 12.54 -28.18
N ILE A 203 -3.18 12.69 -29.13
CA ILE A 203 -3.18 13.73 -30.15
C ILE A 203 -3.17 13.05 -31.51
N SER A 204 -4.21 13.27 -32.31
CA SER A 204 -4.41 12.58 -33.59
C SER A 204 -5.18 13.45 -34.57
N GLY A 205 -4.97 13.23 -35.87
CA GLY A 205 -5.80 13.83 -36.93
C GLY A 205 -7.21 13.22 -37.01
N HIS A 206 -7.41 12.03 -36.44
CA HIS A 206 -8.67 11.29 -36.43
C HIS A 206 -9.33 11.33 -35.04
N SER A 207 -9.24 12.47 -34.35
CA SER A 207 -9.68 12.64 -32.97
C SER A 207 -11.16 12.30 -32.76
N GLU A 208 -12.06 12.65 -33.68
CA GLU A 208 -13.50 12.33 -33.58
C GLU A 208 -13.76 10.83 -33.44
N LYS A 209 -13.18 10.02 -34.33
CA LYS A 209 -13.35 8.56 -34.30
C LYS A 209 -12.74 7.93 -33.04
N ILE A 210 -11.63 8.49 -32.56
CA ILE A 210 -11.02 8.06 -31.30
C ILE A 210 -11.93 8.41 -30.12
N LYS A 211 -12.51 9.62 -30.06
CA LYS A 211 -13.45 10.03 -29.01
C LYS A 211 -14.64 9.07 -28.93
N GLU A 212 -15.23 8.75 -30.07
CA GLU A 212 -16.36 7.82 -30.18
C GLU A 212 -16.00 6.43 -29.65
N GLU A 213 -14.90 5.84 -30.11
CA GLU A 213 -14.48 4.49 -29.73
C GLU A 213 -14.03 4.39 -28.25
N LEU A 214 -13.45 5.45 -27.69
CA LEU A 214 -13.12 5.51 -26.26
C LEU A 214 -14.38 5.52 -25.39
N VAL A 215 -15.40 6.28 -25.78
CA VAL A 215 -16.64 6.42 -25.01
C VAL A 215 -17.56 5.21 -25.21
N LEU A 216 -17.84 4.83 -26.46
CA LEU A 216 -18.79 3.77 -26.78
C LEU A 216 -18.14 2.37 -26.73
N GLY A 217 -16.90 2.23 -27.22
CA GLY A 217 -16.20 0.95 -27.30
C GLY A 217 -15.53 0.53 -25.97
N LEU A 218 -14.95 1.48 -25.24
CA LEU A 218 -14.26 1.23 -23.97
C LEU A 218 -15.01 1.71 -22.71
N GLY A 219 -16.13 2.42 -22.88
CA GLY A 219 -16.93 2.92 -21.77
C GLY A 219 -16.17 3.93 -20.90
N ARG A 220 -15.20 4.67 -21.47
CA ARG A 220 -14.34 5.59 -20.73
C ARG A 220 -14.79 7.03 -20.89
N GLY A 221 -14.88 7.72 -19.75
CA GLY A 221 -14.99 9.18 -19.75
C GLY A 221 -13.75 9.80 -20.38
N ILE A 222 -13.97 10.83 -21.19
CA ILE A 222 -12.91 11.60 -21.84
C ILE A 222 -13.07 13.08 -21.50
N THR A 223 -11.97 13.81 -21.55
CA THR A 223 -11.94 15.27 -21.53
C THR A 223 -11.20 15.74 -22.77
N VAL A 224 -11.73 16.77 -23.43
CA VAL A 224 -11.12 17.31 -24.64
C VAL A 224 -10.49 18.66 -24.29
N TYR A 225 -9.18 18.77 -24.44
CA TYR A 225 -8.52 20.07 -24.44
C TYR A 225 -8.51 20.61 -25.87
N LYS A 226 -8.97 21.84 -26.03
CA LYS A 226 -8.83 22.59 -27.28
C LYS A 226 -7.45 23.22 -27.29
N GLY A 227 -6.61 22.81 -28.24
CA GLY A 227 -5.27 23.34 -28.40
C GLY A 227 -5.00 23.70 -29.86
N GLU A 228 -3.78 24.09 -30.12
CA GLU A 228 -3.26 24.33 -31.46
C GLU A 228 -2.06 23.41 -31.70
N ARG A 229 -1.90 22.94 -32.94
CA ARG A 229 -0.72 22.16 -33.33
C ARG A 229 0.52 23.05 -33.20
N GLY A 230 1.59 22.49 -32.63
CA GLY A 230 2.88 23.15 -32.62
C GLY A 230 3.42 23.36 -34.04
N PHE A 231 4.26 24.37 -34.19
CA PHE A 231 4.91 24.69 -35.46
C PHE A 231 5.87 23.56 -35.87
N MET A 232 5.60 22.93 -37.02
CA MET A 232 6.51 21.94 -37.61
C MET A 232 7.58 22.64 -38.44
N LYS A 233 8.74 22.00 -38.58
CA LYS A 233 9.89 22.55 -39.33
C LYS A 233 9.53 22.93 -40.78
N ASP A 234 8.61 22.19 -41.39
CA ASP A 234 8.18 22.37 -42.78
C ASP A 234 6.88 23.19 -42.93
N SER A 235 6.28 23.62 -41.81
CA SER A 235 5.02 24.37 -41.79
C SER A 235 4.94 25.29 -40.57
N TYR A 236 6.02 26.03 -40.33
CA TYR A 236 6.21 26.88 -39.15
C TYR A 236 5.22 28.05 -39.08
N GLU A 237 4.56 28.41 -40.18
CA GLU A 237 3.57 29.50 -40.20
C GLU A 237 2.12 28.99 -40.10
N ILE A 238 1.92 27.67 -40.12
CA ILE A 238 0.59 27.06 -40.17
C ILE A 238 0.25 26.46 -38.80
N SER A 239 -0.50 27.21 -37.99
CA SER A 239 -1.16 26.68 -36.81
C SER A 239 -2.55 26.15 -37.18
N GLN A 240 -2.88 24.94 -36.73
CA GLN A 240 -4.22 24.36 -36.90
C GLN A 240 -4.80 23.96 -35.54
N PRO A 241 -6.09 24.23 -35.29
CA PRO A 241 -6.74 23.77 -34.07
C PRO A 241 -6.70 22.24 -34.00
N VAL A 242 -6.45 21.72 -32.80
CA VAL A 242 -6.40 20.28 -32.54
C VAL A 242 -7.12 19.95 -31.24
N ASP A 243 -7.91 18.87 -31.31
CA ASP A 243 -8.51 18.27 -30.13
C ASP A 243 -7.50 17.31 -29.49
N ILE A 244 -7.09 17.62 -28.27
CA ILE A 244 -6.25 16.75 -27.44
C ILE A 244 -7.20 15.96 -26.53
N VAL A 245 -7.24 14.65 -26.72
CA VAL A 245 -8.13 13.77 -25.96
C VAL A 245 -7.38 13.27 -24.73
N PHE A 246 -7.93 13.54 -23.56
CA PHE A 246 -7.42 13.06 -22.28
C PHE A 246 -8.40 12.07 -21.65
N THR A 247 -7.87 10.98 -21.13
CA THR A 247 -8.65 10.01 -20.36
C THR A 247 -7.78 9.40 -19.29
N VAL A 248 -8.42 8.87 -18.25
CA VAL A 248 -7.73 8.19 -17.16
C VAL A 248 -8.18 6.74 -17.18
N VAL A 249 -7.20 5.84 -17.30
CA VAL A 249 -7.42 4.39 -17.39
C VAL A 249 -6.54 3.66 -16.39
N THR A 250 -6.91 2.44 -16.05
CA THR A 250 -6.04 1.57 -15.27
C THR A 250 -4.88 1.05 -16.13
N ARG A 251 -3.79 0.59 -15.49
CA ARG A 251 -2.65 -0.04 -16.18
C ARG A 251 -3.07 -1.21 -17.09
N MET A 252 -4.07 -1.99 -16.69
CA MET A 252 -4.59 -3.12 -17.47
C MET A 252 -5.33 -2.67 -18.74
N GLU A 253 -6.01 -1.53 -18.68
CA GLU A 253 -6.77 -0.97 -19.80
C GLU A 253 -5.87 -0.22 -20.79
N LEU A 254 -4.71 0.25 -20.35
CA LEU A 254 -3.77 1.03 -21.16
C LEU A 254 -3.37 0.32 -22.46
N ILE A 255 -3.11 -0.99 -22.40
CA ILE A 255 -2.71 -1.79 -23.57
C ILE A 255 -3.85 -1.80 -24.59
N ARG A 256 -5.08 -2.07 -24.14
CA ARG A 256 -6.27 -2.11 -24.99
C ARG A 256 -6.55 -0.75 -25.64
N LEU A 257 -6.40 0.33 -24.88
CA LEU A 257 -6.55 1.69 -25.38
C LEU A 257 -5.49 2.01 -26.44
N LYS A 258 -4.21 1.74 -26.18
CA LYS A 258 -3.12 2.00 -27.16
C LYS A 258 -3.36 1.25 -28.47
N ASN A 259 -3.76 -0.02 -28.40
CA ASN A 259 -4.06 -0.82 -29.58
C ASN A 259 -5.25 -0.25 -30.38
N LEU A 260 -6.30 0.20 -29.69
CA LEU A 260 -7.46 0.84 -30.32
C LEU A 260 -7.07 2.12 -31.04
N VAL A 261 -6.30 3.00 -30.38
CA VAL A 261 -5.84 4.26 -30.99
C VAL A 261 -4.94 3.97 -32.19
N HIS A 262 -3.98 3.06 -32.06
CA HIS A 262 -3.07 2.71 -33.15
C HIS A 262 -3.77 2.07 -34.35
N LYS A 263 -4.86 1.31 -34.12
CA LYS A 263 -5.70 0.76 -35.18
C LYS A 263 -6.45 1.84 -35.96
N ILE A 264 -6.86 2.92 -35.30
CA ILE A 264 -7.58 4.04 -35.93
C ILE A 264 -6.61 4.98 -36.64
N ASP A 265 -5.52 5.35 -35.97
CA ASP A 265 -4.50 6.26 -36.49
C ASP A 265 -3.10 5.79 -36.06
N PRO A 266 -2.35 5.12 -36.95
CA PRO A 266 -0.98 4.71 -36.68
C PRO A 266 -0.01 5.87 -36.42
N LYS A 267 -0.36 7.11 -36.85
CA LYS A 267 0.44 8.33 -36.65
C LYS A 267 0.02 9.11 -35.40
N ALA A 268 -0.93 8.61 -34.60
CA ALA A 268 -1.35 9.25 -33.37
C ALA A 268 -0.20 9.35 -32.37
N PHE A 269 -0.05 10.52 -31.74
CA PHE A 269 0.88 10.72 -30.64
C PHE A 269 0.16 10.45 -29.32
N VAL A 270 0.63 9.42 -28.60
CA VAL A 270 0.05 8.99 -27.33
C VAL A 270 1.14 9.00 -26.27
N PHE A 271 0.91 9.75 -25.19
CA PHE A 271 1.80 9.73 -24.03
C PHE A 271 1.01 9.51 -22.75
N THR A 272 1.72 9.00 -21.74
CA THR A 272 1.14 8.59 -20.46
C THR A 272 1.79 9.33 -19.32
N SER A 273 0.98 9.82 -18.38
CA SER A 273 1.42 10.39 -17.12
C SER A 273 0.93 9.54 -15.94
N ILE A 274 1.81 9.34 -14.97
CA ILE A 274 1.43 8.68 -13.71
C ILE A 274 0.58 9.66 -12.92
N ILE A 275 -0.63 9.27 -12.58
CA ILE A 275 -1.48 10.06 -11.69
C ILE A 275 -1.38 9.46 -10.29
N LYS A 276 -0.82 10.23 -9.35
CA LYS A 276 -0.66 9.79 -7.95
C LYS A 276 -1.99 9.68 -7.22
N GLU A 277 -2.86 10.67 -7.38
CA GLU A 277 -4.18 10.70 -6.76
C GLU A 277 -5.22 11.27 -7.72
N THR A 278 -6.41 10.67 -7.74
CA THR A 278 -7.59 11.20 -8.43
C THR A 278 -8.75 11.28 -7.45
N ALA A 279 -9.42 12.43 -7.38
CA ALA A 279 -10.63 12.62 -6.58
C ALA A 279 -11.78 13.09 -7.47
N GLY A 280 -12.94 12.42 -7.38
CA GLY A 280 -14.13 12.71 -8.20
C GLY A 280 -14.10 12.13 -9.62
N GLY A 281 -15.07 12.53 -10.45
CA GLY A 281 -15.19 12.11 -11.85
C GLY A 281 -15.88 10.76 -12.09
N ILE A 282 -16.17 10.44 -13.37
CA ILE A 282 -16.70 9.14 -13.82
C ILE A 282 -15.55 8.12 -13.90
N LEU A 283 -14.71 8.08 -12.87
CA LEU A 283 -13.74 7.02 -12.68
C LEU A 283 -14.47 5.95 -11.89
N LYS A 284 -15.05 5.00 -12.64
CA LYS A 284 -15.60 3.73 -12.16
C LYS A 284 -16.36 3.90 -10.83
N ARG A 285 -17.65 4.28 -10.89
CA ARG A 285 -18.62 4.37 -9.79
C ARG A 285 -18.05 3.86 -8.47
N LYS A 286 -17.37 4.73 -7.71
CA LYS A 286 -17.03 4.44 -6.31
C LYS A 286 -18.36 4.06 -5.67
N VAL A 287 -18.53 2.77 -5.36
CA VAL A 287 -19.59 2.36 -4.44
C VAL A 287 -19.21 3.11 -3.17
N ARG A 288 -19.96 4.18 -2.87
CA ARG A 288 -19.87 4.87 -1.59
C ARG A 288 -20.07 3.79 -0.52
N HIS A 289 -18.99 3.48 0.17
CA HIS A 289 -19.02 2.83 1.48
C HIS A 289 -19.58 3.81 2.50
#